data_AF-A0A380VDG1-F1
#
_entry.id   AF-A0A380VDG1-F1
#
_cell.length_a   1.000
_cell.length_b   1.000
_cell.length_c   1.000
_cell.angle_alpha   90.00
_cell.angle_beta   90.00
_cell.angle_gamma   90.00
#
_symmetry.space_group_name_H-M   'P 1'
#
loop_
_entity.id
_entity.type
_entity.pdbx_description
1 polymer ?
#
loop_
_entity_poly.entity_id
_entity_poly.type
_entity_poly.pdbx_seq_one_letter_code
_entity_poly.pdbx_strand_id
1 'polypeptide(L)'
;MISDKPWYSSAFSESLSEKHFSVSVEEINNIITHYNKVIDFHSMKYNYNEISNMNLFVDFMEFDYGNELIIETYIKCFIDNYQGALYAVPIVFIESEFHSILYDFKPSLLAKIASCFEEYSLCYKSLIADYRGEFIIWYDDLSSFMITKNGHFCLRAMNTTALMSLNNWTKLSNNELEMYDYDLDILHNFQKVLHKVGGIPQSMLSIN
;
A
#
# COMPACT_ATOMS: atom_id res chain seq x y z
N MET A 1 -21.85 -21.80 16.02
CA MET A 1 -21.83 -22.06 14.57
C MET A 1 -20.94 -20.99 13.96
N ILE A 2 -19.75 -21.36 13.52
CA ILE A 2 -18.97 -20.51 12.64
C ILE A 2 -19.72 -20.56 11.30
N SER A 3 -20.14 -19.41 10.80
CA SER A 3 -20.74 -19.33 9.47
C SER A 3 -19.69 -19.77 8.45
N ASP A 4 -19.90 -20.91 7.78
CA ASP A 4 -19.08 -21.35 6.64
C ASP A 4 -19.21 -20.43 5.41
N LYS A 5 -20.07 -19.41 5.49
CA LYS A 5 -20.19 -18.42 4.44
C LYS A 5 -19.19 -17.28 4.70
N PRO A 6 -18.45 -16.81 3.66
CA PRO A 6 -17.58 -15.64 3.78
C PRO A 6 -18.36 -14.48 4.40
N TRP A 7 -17.72 -13.67 5.24
CA TRP A 7 -18.45 -12.64 5.97
C TRP A 7 -19.03 -11.55 5.04
N TYR A 8 -18.45 -11.35 3.85
CA TYR A 8 -19.00 -10.51 2.75
C TYR A 8 -20.19 -11.13 2.01
N SER A 9 -20.66 -12.31 2.42
CA SER A 9 -21.92 -12.90 1.95
C SER A 9 -23.10 -12.59 2.87
N SER A 10 -22.85 -11.87 3.98
CA SER A 10 -23.90 -11.40 4.86
C SER A 10 -24.74 -10.34 4.13
N ALA A 11 -26.06 -10.33 4.38
CA ALA A 11 -27.00 -9.38 3.77
C ALA A 11 -26.68 -7.89 4.08
N PHE A 12 -25.68 -7.62 4.92
CA PHE A 12 -25.21 -6.28 5.28
C PHE A 12 -24.17 -5.71 4.29
N SER A 13 -23.71 -6.48 3.30
CA SER A 13 -22.69 -6.04 2.35
C SER A 13 -23.19 -6.02 0.91
N GLU A 14 -24.33 -5.37 0.65
CA GLU A 14 -24.91 -5.27 -0.71
C GLU A 14 -23.90 -4.75 -1.77
N SER A 15 -22.84 -4.05 -1.35
CA SER A 15 -21.74 -3.58 -2.20
C SER A 15 -20.56 -4.55 -2.35
N LEU A 16 -20.18 -5.32 -1.32
CA LEU A 16 -19.07 -6.27 -1.39
C LEU A 16 -19.55 -7.65 -1.83
N SER A 17 -18.90 -8.18 -2.85
CA SER A 17 -19.11 -9.54 -3.34
C SER A 17 -17.81 -10.25 -3.67
N GLU A 18 -17.89 -11.57 -3.88
CA GLU A 18 -16.76 -12.45 -4.21
C GLU A 18 -15.93 -11.97 -5.41
N LYS A 19 -16.54 -11.23 -6.35
CA LYS A 19 -15.84 -10.66 -7.51
C LYS A 19 -14.70 -9.70 -7.12
N HIS A 20 -14.77 -9.06 -5.96
CA HIS A 20 -13.72 -8.15 -5.47
C HIS A 20 -12.54 -8.92 -4.88
N PHE A 21 -12.68 -10.21 -4.60
CA PHE A 21 -11.63 -11.03 -4.00
C PHE A 21 -11.16 -12.15 -4.94
N SER A 22 -11.86 -12.32 -6.07
CA SER A 22 -11.53 -13.30 -7.10
C SER A 22 -10.54 -12.71 -8.10
N VAL A 23 -9.40 -13.36 -8.24
CA VAL A 23 -8.37 -13.04 -9.24
C VAL A 23 -8.20 -14.20 -10.21
N SER A 24 -8.03 -13.88 -11.49
CA SER A 24 -7.70 -14.83 -12.53
C SER A 24 -6.23 -15.27 -12.45
N VAL A 25 -5.89 -16.36 -13.15
CA VAL A 25 -4.50 -16.85 -13.23
C VAL A 25 -3.56 -15.80 -13.81
N GLU A 26 -4.02 -15.03 -14.79
CA GLU A 26 -3.25 -13.93 -15.37
C GLU A 26 -2.96 -12.83 -14.33
N GLU A 27 -3.99 -12.43 -13.57
CA GLU A 27 -3.83 -11.45 -12.49
C GLU A 27 -2.91 -11.97 -11.38
N ILE A 28 -2.98 -13.25 -11.02
CA ILE A 28 -2.05 -13.86 -10.05
C ILE A 28 -0.60 -13.75 -10.55
N ASN A 29 -0.33 -14.08 -11.81
CA ASN A 29 1.03 -13.96 -12.36
C ASN A 29 1.53 -12.51 -12.37
N ASN A 30 0.64 -11.56 -12.65
CA ASN A 30 0.95 -10.14 -12.58
C ASN A 30 1.26 -9.70 -11.13
N ILE A 31 0.42 -10.14 -10.17
CA ILE A 31 0.61 -9.89 -8.73
C ILE A 31 1.98 -10.40 -8.29
N ILE A 32 2.36 -11.64 -8.62
CA ILE A 32 3.67 -12.21 -8.29
C ILE A 32 4.80 -11.36 -8.85
N THR A 33 4.69 -10.97 -10.12
CA THR A 33 5.70 -10.16 -10.81
C THR A 33 5.89 -8.81 -10.13
N HIS A 34 4.80 -8.14 -9.75
CA HIS A 34 4.84 -6.83 -9.10
C HIS A 34 5.32 -6.92 -7.65
N TYR A 35 4.86 -7.94 -6.93
CA TYR A 35 5.26 -8.16 -5.54
C TYR A 35 6.77 -8.37 -5.41
N ASN A 36 7.39 -9.15 -6.30
CA ASN A 36 8.84 -9.37 -6.32
C ASN A 36 9.67 -8.11 -6.63
N LYS A 37 9.06 -7.09 -7.25
CA LYS A 37 9.72 -5.80 -7.45
C LYS A 37 9.69 -4.93 -6.18
N VAL A 38 8.76 -5.18 -5.26
CA VAL A 38 8.59 -4.38 -4.04
C VAL A 38 9.12 -5.11 -2.80
N ILE A 39 9.09 -6.44 -2.79
CA ILE A 39 9.51 -7.30 -1.68
C ILE A 39 10.63 -8.23 -2.15
N ASP A 40 11.67 -8.34 -1.34
CA ASP A 40 12.76 -9.29 -1.51
C ASP A 40 12.62 -10.40 -0.46
N PHE A 41 12.14 -11.57 -0.91
CA PHE A 41 11.96 -12.75 -0.06
C PHE A 41 13.28 -13.35 0.45
N HIS A 42 14.41 -13.12 -0.24
CA HIS A 42 15.70 -13.63 0.21
C HIS A 42 16.24 -12.84 1.41
N SER A 43 16.10 -11.52 1.38
CA SER A 43 16.52 -10.66 2.49
C SER A 43 15.42 -10.39 3.52
N MET A 44 14.19 -10.82 3.24
CA MET A 44 12.98 -10.60 4.05
C MET A 44 12.74 -9.11 4.32
N LYS A 45 12.89 -8.29 3.29
CA LYS A 45 12.77 -6.82 3.37
C LYS A 45 12.09 -6.27 2.12
N TYR A 46 11.76 -4.99 2.16
CA TYR A 46 11.45 -4.24 0.95
C TYR A 46 12.62 -4.26 -0.03
N ASN A 47 12.33 -4.42 -1.31
CA ASN A 47 13.29 -4.39 -2.38
C ASN A 47 13.65 -2.94 -2.76
N TYR A 48 14.32 -2.24 -1.85
CA TYR A 48 14.64 -0.81 -1.98
C TYR A 48 15.43 -0.48 -3.27
N ASN A 49 16.25 -1.40 -3.75
CA ASN A 49 17.02 -1.22 -4.98
C ASN A 49 16.10 -1.23 -6.21
N GLU A 50 15.22 -2.22 -6.35
CA GLU A 50 14.26 -2.25 -7.45
C GLU A 50 13.31 -1.06 -7.41
N ILE A 51 12.80 -0.69 -6.23
CA ILE A 51 11.94 0.49 -6.07
C ILE A 51 12.67 1.77 -6.54
N SER A 52 13.95 1.93 -6.20
CA SER A 52 14.73 3.10 -6.64
C SER A 52 14.91 3.17 -8.17
N ASN A 53 14.75 2.06 -8.88
CA ASN A 53 14.83 2.00 -10.34
C ASN A 53 13.48 2.29 -11.04
N MET A 54 12.36 2.38 -10.31
CA MET A 54 11.02 2.54 -10.90
C MET A 54 10.71 3.95 -11.41
N ASN A 55 11.61 4.92 -11.22
CA ASN A 55 11.39 6.33 -11.57
C ASN A 55 10.05 6.88 -10.99
N LEU A 56 9.80 6.59 -9.71
CA LEU A 56 8.63 7.06 -8.97
C LEU A 56 9.04 8.13 -7.97
N PHE A 57 8.16 9.12 -7.80
CA PHE A 57 8.22 10.05 -6.69
C PHE A 57 7.47 9.48 -5.50
N VAL A 58 8.06 9.59 -4.30
CA VAL A 58 7.49 9.00 -3.09
C VAL A 58 7.25 10.08 -2.04
N ASP A 59 6.03 10.13 -1.54
CA ASP A 59 5.68 10.82 -0.29
C ASP A 59 5.12 9.82 0.72
N PHE A 60 5.06 10.24 1.97
CA PHE A 60 4.37 9.49 3.00
C PHE A 60 3.67 10.43 3.98
N MET A 61 2.75 9.86 4.73
CA MET A 61 1.96 10.52 5.75
C MET A 61 1.85 9.61 6.97
N GLU A 62 2.25 10.13 8.10
CA GLU A 62 2.03 9.52 9.42
C GLU A 62 0.53 9.60 9.77
N PHE A 63 0.00 8.56 10.41
CA PHE A 63 -1.41 8.44 10.78
C PHE A 63 -1.74 8.83 12.23
N ASP A 64 -0.75 9.02 13.13
CA ASP A 64 -1.07 9.16 14.55
C ASP A 64 -1.83 10.48 14.83
N TYR A 65 -3.07 10.32 15.32
CA TYR A 65 -4.06 11.40 15.56
C TYR A 65 -4.30 12.38 14.39
N GLY A 66 -4.04 11.95 13.16
CA GLY A 66 -4.22 12.77 11.96
C GLY A 66 -5.67 13.18 11.73
N ASN A 67 -5.87 14.33 11.09
CA ASN A 67 -7.19 14.74 10.61
C ASN A 67 -7.69 13.72 9.57
N GLU A 68 -8.75 12.97 9.88
CA GLU A 68 -9.35 11.95 9.00
C GLU A 68 -9.58 12.46 7.58
N LEU A 69 -9.93 13.75 7.43
CA LEU A 69 -10.13 14.38 6.13
C LEU A 69 -8.82 14.48 5.32
N ILE A 70 -7.70 14.78 5.97
CA ILE A 70 -6.38 14.81 5.32
C ILE A 70 -6.00 13.40 4.88
N ILE A 71 -6.28 12.40 5.72
CA ILE A 71 -6.00 11.00 5.41
C ILE A 71 -6.80 10.54 4.19
N GLU A 72 -8.10 10.80 4.20
CA GLU A 72 -9.00 10.51 3.11
C GLU A 72 -8.56 11.22 1.82
N THR A 73 -8.21 12.51 1.90
CA THR A 73 -7.72 13.27 0.74
C THR A 73 -6.43 12.67 0.19
N TYR A 74 -5.50 12.29 1.06
CA TYR A 74 -4.24 11.66 0.68
C TYR A 74 -4.46 10.33 -0.05
N ILE A 75 -5.37 9.49 0.44
CA ILE A 75 -5.71 8.23 -0.22
C ILE A 75 -6.50 8.46 -1.52
N LYS A 76 -7.47 9.39 -1.55
CA LYS A 76 -8.22 9.75 -2.77
C LYS A 76 -7.30 10.21 -3.88
N CYS A 77 -6.33 11.06 -3.55
CA CYS A 77 -5.30 11.47 -4.51
C CYS A 77 -4.48 10.29 -5.05
N PHE A 78 -4.35 9.17 -4.35
CA PHE A 78 -3.80 7.96 -4.96
C PHE A 78 -4.84 7.31 -5.86
N ILE A 79 -5.98 6.89 -5.29
CA ILE A 79 -7.00 6.05 -5.93
C ILE A 79 -7.61 6.68 -7.19
N ASP A 80 -7.88 7.98 -7.17
CA ASP A 80 -8.64 8.65 -8.24
C ASP A 80 -7.74 9.11 -9.40
N ASN A 81 -6.41 8.99 -9.28
CA ASN A 81 -5.46 9.50 -10.26
C ASN A 81 -5.31 8.63 -11.52
N TYR A 82 -5.78 7.38 -11.49
CA TYR A 82 -5.67 6.47 -12.62
C TYR A 82 -7.01 5.77 -12.87
N GLN A 83 -7.20 5.32 -14.11
CA GLN A 83 -8.35 4.50 -14.48
C GLN A 83 -7.91 3.04 -14.49
N GLY A 84 -8.63 2.16 -13.83
CA GLY A 84 -8.32 0.73 -13.84
C GLY A 84 -8.74 -0.01 -12.58
N ALA A 85 -8.19 -1.22 -12.44
CA ALA A 85 -8.26 -1.98 -11.21
C ALA A 85 -7.00 -1.75 -10.38
N LEU A 86 -7.17 -1.65 -9.07
CA LEU A 86 -6.08 -1.77 -8.11
C LEU A 86 -6.09 -3.15 -7.48
N TYR A 87 -4.92 -3.63 -7.11
CA TYR A 87 -4.78 -4.85 -6.32
C TYR A 87 -4.24 -4.48 -4.96
N ALA A 88 -4.95 -4.89 -3.91
CA ALA A 88 -4.53 -4.75 -2.53
C ALA A 88 -4.12 -6.12 -1.99
N VAL A 89 -2.86 -6.23 -1.57
CA VAL A 89 -2.22 -7.49 -1.16
C VAL A 89 -1.54 -7.29 0.18
N PRO A 90 -1.59 -8.26 1.12
CA PRO A 90 -0.87 -8.15 2.38
C PRO A 90 0.63 -8.19 2.12
N ILE A 91 1.39 -7.40 2.87
CA ILE A 91 2.85 -7.45 2.88
C ILE A 91 3.27 -8.53 3.87
N VAL A 92 3.92 -9.57 3.35
CA VAL A 92 4.53 -10.68 4.05
C VAL A 92 5.92 -10.90 3.46
N PHE A 93 6.90 -11.17 4.30
CA PHE A 93 8.30 -11.31 3.87
C PHE A 93 8.71 -12.77 3.65
N ILE A 94 7.78 -13.71 3.82
CA ILE A 94 7.98 -15.14 3.64
C ILE A 94 7.26 -15.59 2.38
N GLU A 95 8.01 -16.13 1.41
CA GLU A 95 7.50 -16.52 0.09
C GLU A 95 6.38 -17.59 0.18
N SER A 96 6.51 -18.55 1.09
CA SER A 96 5.47 -19.57 1.29
C SER A 96 4.15 -19.00 1.85
N GLU A 97 4.22 -17.97 2.70
CA GLU A 97 3.04 -17.26 3.19
C GLU A 97 2.38 -16.46 2.08
N PHE A 98 3.18 -15.80 1.24
CA PHE A 98 2.70 -15.09 0.06
C PHE A 98 1.96 -16.03 -0.90
N HIS A 99 2.55 -17.19 -1.23
CA HIS A 99 1.88 -18.18 -2.07
C HIS A 99 0.60 -18.74 -1.44
N SER A 100 0.57 -18.97 -0.12
CA SER A 100 -0.67 -19.35 0.58
C SER A 100 -1.76 -18.29 0.42
N ILE A 101 -1.43 -16.99 0.49
CA ILE A 101 -2.39 -15.91 0.27
C ILE A 101 -2.97 -15.94 -1.15
N LEU A 102 -2.16 -16.27 -2.16
CA LEU A 102 -2.58 -16.26 -3.57
C LEU A 102 -3.41 -17.48 -3.97
N TYR A 103 -3.08 -18.65 -3.43
CA TYR A 103 -3.61 -19.93 -3.91
C TYR A 103 -4.57 -20.60 -2.93
N ASP A 104 -4.43 -20.36 -1.62
CA ASP A 104 -5.39 -20.85 -0.65
C ASP A 104 -6.54 -19.86 -0.56
N PHE A 105 -7.78 -20.36 -0.61
CA PHE A 105 -8.96 -19.53 -0.48
C PHE A 105 -9.04 -18.92 0.92
N LYS A 106 -8.44 -17.74 1.08
CA LYS A 106 -8.60 -16.82 2.21
C LYS A 106 -9.33 -15.59 1.71
N PRO A 107 -10.67 -15.68 1.56
CA PRO A 107 -11.47 -14.54 1.17
C PRO A 107 -11.11 -13.36 2.07
N SER A 108 -10.82 -12.20 1.45
CA SER A 108 -10.41 -10.94 2.11
C SER A 108 -8.95 -10.77 2.50
N LEU A 109 -7.99 -11.53 1.97
CA LEU A 109 -6.58 -11.14 2.03
C LEU A 109 -6.11 -10.40 0.78
N LEU A 110 -6.68 -10.74 -0.37
CA LEU A 110 -6.38 -10.12 -1.66
C LEU A 110 -7.66 -9.49 -2.21
N ALA A 111 -7.59 -8.21 -2.58
CA ALA A 111 -8.73 -7.52 -3.20
C ALA A 111 -8.35 -6.90 -4.55
N LYS A 112 -9.25 -7.05 -5.52
CA LYS A 112 -9.35 -6.29 -6.75
C LYS A 112 -10.36 -5.15 -6.54
N ILE A 113 -9.85 -3.93 -6.57
CA ILE A 113 -10.57 -2.71 -6.22
C ILE A 113 -10.76 -1.90 -7.51
N ALA A 114 -11.98 -1.43 -7.79
CA ALA A 114 -12.16 -0.44 -8.85
C ALA A 114 -11.52 0.90 -8.43
N SER A 115 -10.99 1.67 -9.37
CA SER A 115 -10.41 3.00 -9.09
C SER A 115 -11.45 4.03 -8.67
N CYS A 116 -11.93 3.88 -7.43
CA CYS A 116 -12.91 4.73 -6.76
C CYS A 116 -12.69 4.59 -5.25
N PHE A 117 -12.61 5.72 -4.55
CA PHE A 117 -12.38 5.72 -3.11
C PHE A 117 -13.45 4.96 -2.31
N GLU A 118 -14.71 4.98 -2.73
CA GLU A 118 -15.79 4.27 -2.05
C GLU A 118 -15.56 2.75 -2.07
N GLU A 119 -15.22 2.21 -3.25
CA GLU A 119 -14.85 0.81 -3.45
C GLU A 119 -13.59 0.43 -2.66
N TYR A 120 -12.59 1.31 -2.66
CA TYR A 120 -11.40 1.15 -1.83
C TYR A 120 -11.74 1.07 -0.34
N SER A 121 -12.53 2.01 0.19
CA SER A 121 -12.87 2.07 1.61
C SER A 121 -13.62 0.81 2.06
N LEU A 122 -14.52 0.31 1.21
CA LEU A 122 -15.24 -0.95 1.44
C LEU A 122 -14.30 -2.16 1.48
N CYS A 123 -13.47 -2.33 0.45
CA CYS A 123 -12.53 -3.45 0.36
C CYS A 123 -11.45 -3.38 1.44
N TYR A 124 -10.91 -2.20 1.73
CA TYR A 124 -9.83 -2.06 2.70
C TYR A 124 -10.29 -2.37 4.13
N LYS A 125 -11.52 -1.97 4.52
CA LYS A 125 -12.13 -2.38 5.80
C LYS A 125 -12.25 -3.90 5.91
N SER A 126 -12.49 -4.56 4.79
CA SER A 126 -12.55 -6.02 4.69
C SER A 126 -11.19 -6.66 4.93
N LEU A 127 -10.18 -6.16 4.23
CA LEU A 127 -8.81 -6.63 4.36
C LEU A 127 -8.28 -6.50 5.79
N ILE A 128 -8.45 -5.33 6.43
CA ILE A 128 -7.91 -5.09 7.78
C ILE A 128 -8.59 -5.90 8.88
N ALA A 129 -9.81 -6.41 8.63
CA ALA A 129 -10.51 -7.28 9.57
C ALA A 129 -9.83 -8.65 9.66
N ASP A 130 -9.34 -9.16 8.52
CA ASP A 130 -8.71 -10.48 8.41
C ASP A 130 -7.18 -10.44 8.54
N TYR A 131 -6.54 -9.31 8.22
CA TYR A 131 -5.11 -9.08 8.41
C TYR A 131 -4.80 -7.67 8.89
N ARG A 132 -4.23 -7.54 10.09
CA ARG A 132 -3.91 -6.24 10.70
C ARG A 132 -2.53 -5.68 10.35
N GLY A 133 -1.80 -6.35 9.47
CA GLY A 133 -0.46 -5.92 9.07
C GLY A 133 -0.47 -4.84 8.00
N GLU A 134 0.61 -4.82 7.24
CA GLU A 134 0.81 -3.87 6.14
C GLU A 134 0.16 -4.37 4.85
N PHE A 135 -0.38 -3.47 4.04
CA PHE A 135 -0.85 -3.80 2.70
C PHE A 135 -0.16 -2.95 1.66
N ILE A 136 0.11 -3.56 0.52
CA ILE A 136 0.49 -2.86 -0.69
C ILE A 136 -0.72 -2.81 -1.62
N ILE A 137 -1.01 -1.62 -2.15
CA ILE A 137 -2.07 -1.37 -3.11
C ILE A 137 -1.43 -0.78 -4.36
N TRP A 138 -1.63 -1.38 -5.53
CA TRP A 138 -1.02 -0.90 -6.79
C TRP A 138 -1.98 -0.90 -7.95
N TYR A 139 -1.64 -0.13 -8.98
CA TYR A 139 -2.26 -0.23 -10.30
C TYR A 139 -1.76 -1.43 -11.08
N ASP A 140 -2.61 -1.99 -11.92
CA ASP A 140 -2.34 -3.19 -12.72
C ASP A 140 -1.06 -3.14 -13.56
N ASP A 141 -0.56 -1.95 -13.89
CA ASP A 141 0.69 -1.71 -14.62
C ASP A 141 1.90 -1.36 -13.73
N LEU A 142 1.72 -1.32 -12.41
CA LEU A 142 2.68 -0.85 -11.40
C LEU A 142 3.22 0.56 -11.65
N SER A 143 2.48 1.40 -12.39
CA SER A 143 2.86 2.80 -12.59
C SER A 143 2.80 3.63 -11.31
N SER A 144 2.06 3.16 -10.30
CA SER A 144 2.05 3.68 -8.94
C SER A 144 1.68 2.57 -7.95
N PHE A 145 2.15 2.71 -6.72
CA PHE A 145 1.74 1.87 -5.59
C PHE A 145 1.65 2.67 -4.30
N MET A 146 0.96 2.12 -3.32
CA MET A 146 0.78 2.67 -1.99
C MET A 146 1.04 1.57 -0.95
N ILE A 147 1.83 1.85 0.06
CA ILE A 147 2.01 0.98 1.23
C ILE A 147 1.20 1.60 2.37
N THR A 148 0.31 0.80 2.94
CA THR A 148 -0.54 1.20 4.06
C THR A 148 -0.18 0.37 5.27
N LYS A 149 0.21 1.05 6.35
CA LYS A 149 0.38 0.44 7.67
C LYS A 149 -0.67 1.03 8.59
N ASN A 150 -1.77 0.30 8.77
CA ASN A 150 -2.95 0.83 9.43
C ASN A 150 -2.63 1.34 10.84
N GLY A 151 -2.92 2.62 11.11
CA GLY A 151 -2.62 3.29 12.38
C GLY A 151 -1.18 3.78 12.55
N HIS A 152 -0.32 3.64 11.55
CA HIS A 152 1.09 4.07 11.62
C HIS A 152 1.43 5.08 10.53
N PHE A 153 1.42 4.66 9.27
CA PHE A 153 1.72 5.54 8.13
C PHE A 153 1.14 5.00 6.82
N CYS A 154 1.08 5.87 5.82
CA CYS A 154 0.82 5.54 4.44
C CYS A 154 1.87 6.18 3.54
N LEU A 155 2.47 5.40 2.64
CA LEU A 155 3.47 5.84 1.68
C LEU A 155 2.89 5.65 0.28
N ARG A 156 2.97 6.68 -0.58
CA ARG A 156 2.59 6.60 -1.99
C ARG A 156 3.81 6.77 -2.86
N ALA A 157 3.96 5.90 -3.84
CA ALA A 157 4.93 6.01 -4.91
C ALA A 157 4.17 6.23 -6.23
N MET A 158 4.43 7.35 -6.89
CA MET A 158 3.70 7.80 -8.07
C MET A 158 4.64 8.23 -9.18
N ASN A 159 4.28 7.97 -10.44
CA ASN A 159 5.06 8.44 -11.60
C ASN A 159 4.85 9.93 -11.93
N THR A 160 4.22 10.68 -11.03
CA THR A 160 3.91 12.11 -11.16
C THR A 160 4.52 12.90 -10.01
N THR A 161 4.90 14.15 -10.27
CA THR A 161 5.36 15.09 -9.23
C THR A 161 4.20 15.77 -8.47
N ALA A 162 2.94 15.48 -8.82
CA ALA A 162 1.74 16.00 -8.16
C ALA A 162 1.47 15.27 -6.83
N LEU A 163 2.49 15.20 -5.99
CA LEU A 163 2.42 14.68 -4.64
C LEU A 163 1.84 15.73 -3.69
N MET A 164 1.30 15.29 -2.55
CA MET A 164 0.89 16.23 -1.52
C MET A 164 2.15 16.70 -0.82
N SER A 165 2.43 18.01 -0.86
CA SER A 165 3.59 18.59 -0.20
C SER A 165 3.44 18.60 1.32
N LEU A 166 3.49 17.41 1.92
CA LEU A 166 3.54 17.20 3.36
C LEU A 166 5.00 17.30 3.82
N ASN A 167 5.23 17.87 4.99
CA ASN A 167 6.58 18.05 5.55
C ASN A 167 7.15 16.79 6.23
N ASN A 168 6.62 15.61 5.94
CA ASN A 168 6.95 14.38 6.67
C ASN A 168 8.38 13.89 6.42
N TRP A 169 8.93 14.08 5.22
CA TRP A 169 10.34 13.78 4.96
C TRP A 169 11.30 14.69 5.73
N THR A 170 11.00 15.99 5.83
CA THR A 170 11.75 16.92 6.69
C THR A 170 11.64 16.53 8.16
N LYS A 171 10.42 16.27 8.65
CA LYS A 171 10.20 15.82 10.05
C LYS A 171 10.95 14.53 10.37
N LEU A 172 10.94 13.54 9.46
CA LEU A 172 11.71 12.31 9.60
C LEU A 172 13.21 12.60 9.73
N SER A 173 13.74 13.51 8.89
CA SER A 173 15.16 13.89 8.91
C SER A 173 15.57 14.59 10.21
N ASN A 174 14.64 15.33 10.80
CA ASN A 174 14.84 16.06 12.05
C ASN A 174 14.54 15.23 13.30
N ASN A 175 14.15 13.95 13.15
CA ASN A 175 13.68 13.12 14.27
C ASN A 175 12.46 13.72 15.01
N GLU A 176 11.57 14.39 14.27
CA GLU A 176 10.36 15.04 14.80
C GLU A 176 9.09 14.16 14.72
N LEU A 177 9.20 12.94 14.15
CA LEU A 177 8.09 11.99 14.08
C LEU A 177 8.11 11.04 15.27
N GLU A 178 7.00 10.93 15.99
CA GLU A 178 6.84 10.00 17.11
C GLU A 178 6.33 8.65 16.59
N MET A 179 7.24 7.82 16.07
CA MET A 179 6.92 6.51 15.49
C MET A 179 7.74 5.39 16.16
N TYR A 180 7.32 4.14 15.98
CA TYR A 180 8.10 2.99 16.42
C TYR A 180 9.40 2.85 15.61
N ASP A 181 10.47 2.39 16.27
CA ASP A 181 11.80 2.24 15.64
C ASP A 181 11.77 1.42 14.34
N TYR A 182 10.96 0.35 14.29
CA TYR A 182 10.86 -0.48 13.10
C TYR A 182 10.19 0.24 11.91
N ASP A 183 9.33 1.23 12.15
CA ASP A 183 8.72 2.04 11.10
C ASP A 183 9.70 3.10 10.61
N LEU A 184 10.42 3.73 11.53
CA LEU A 184 11.50 4.66 11.22
C LEU A 184 12.57 3.99 10.36
N ASP A 185 12.96 2.76 10.68
CA ASP A 185 13.93 1.98 9.90
C ASP A 185 13.45 1.77 8.45
N ILE A 186 12.17 1.46 8.24
CA ILE A 186 11.60 1.31 6.89
C ILE A 186 11.68 2.64 6.14
N LEU A 187 11.21 3.73 6.75
CA LEU A 187 11.15 5.05 6.15
C LEU A 187 12.54 5.62 5.85
N HIS A 188 13.52 5.45 6.74
CA HIS A 188 14.91 5.87 6.51
C HIS A 188 15.56 5.09 5.36
N ASN A 189 15.26 3.79 5.21
CA ASN A 189 15.77 3.03 4.07
C ASN A 189 15.18 3.53 2.75
N PHE A 190 13.87 3.82 2.70
CA PHE A 190 13.25 4.50 1.55
C PHE A 190 13.92 5.85 1.27
N GLN A 191 14.05 6.71 2.28
CA GLN A 191 14.67 8.02 2.14
C GLN A 191 16.08 7.93 1.57
N LYS A 192 16.90 7.00 2.08
CA LYS A 192 18.28 6.80 1.67
C LYS A 192 18.42 6.40 0.20
N VAL A 193 17.56 5.52 -0.30
CA VAL A 193 17.63 5.08 -1.71
C VAL A 193 17.03 6.13 -2.65
N LEU A 194 15.90 6.73 -2.28
CA LEU A 194 15.17 7.68 -3.12
C LEU A 194 15.88 9.02 -3.24
N HIS A 195 16.56 9.49 -2.19
CA HIS A 195 17.36 10.71 -2.24
C HIS A 195 18.48 10.62 -3.29
N LYS A 196 19.07 9.44 -3.48
CA LYS A 196 20.13 9.23 -4.49
C LYS A 196 19.63 9.34 -5.92
N VAL A 197 18.36 9.02 -6.16
CA VAL A 197 17.77 8.95 -7.50
C VAL A 197 16.79 10.10 -7.77
N GLY A 198 16.64 11.05 -6.83
CA GLY A 198 15.70 12.16 -6.95
C GLY A 198 14.22 11.78 -6.79
N GLY A 199 13.94 10.61 -6.20
CA GLY A 199 12.58 10.12 -5.95
C GLY A 199 11.83 10.85 -4.82
N ILE A 200 12.49 11.75 -4.10
CA ILE A 200 11.83 12.68 -3.16
C ILE A 200 12.00 14.10 -3.70
N PRO A 201 10.90 14.83 -3.99
CA PRO A 201 10.99 16.22 -4.44
C PRO A 201 11.78 17.10 -3.46
N GLN A 202 12.67 17.95 -3.98
CA GLN A 202 13.51 18.84 -3.16
C GLN A 202 12.70 19.77 -2.25
N SER A 203 11.51 20.18 -2.68
CA SER A 203 10.58 20.98 -1.87
C SER A 203 10.08 20.27 -0.61
N MET A 204 10.21 18.93 -0.53
CA MET A 204 9.86 18.14 0.64
C MET A 204 11.06 17.82 1.54
N LEU A 205 12.28 18.22 1.13
CA LEU A 205 13.53 18.03 1.87
C LEU A 205 14.09 19.34 2.43
N SER A 206 13.44 20.48 2.15
CA SER A 206 13.93 21.77 2.61
C SER A 206 13.80 21.91 4.12
N ILE A 207 14.96 22.06 4.76
CA ILE A 207 15.12 22.53 6.13
C ILE A 207 14.83 24.04 6.12
N ASN A 208 13.94 24.52 6.98
CA ASN A 208 13.84 25.95 7.32
C ASN A 208 14.89 26.29 8.36
#